data_AF-A0A0G3GX76-F1
#
_entry.id   AF-A0A0G3GX76-F1
#
_cell.length_a   1.000
_cell.length_b   1.000
_cell.length_c   1.000
_cell.angle_alpha   90.00
_cell.angle_beta   90.00
_cell.angle_gamma   90.00
#
_symmetry.space_group_name_H-M   'P 1'
#
loop_
_entity.id
_entity.type
_entity.pdbx_description
1 polymer ?
#
loop_
_entity_poly.entity_id
_entity_poly.type
_entity_poly.pdbx_seq_one_letter_code
_entity_poly.pdbx_strand_id
1 'polypeptide(L)'
;MEAAHFELTEESQRACTGEKVFRIRAIRDIPERFVKAGDLGGWVSSVYTSTSELRIGPRAWVADDAVVAGDARVCDDALVYGAAQISGCALIAGHARVYGWAEVDADARVKEYARVFGFANVTDNATITGCARVYGDTMVSGHATVSGFADMSGTSQVGKHAKVSGWAQLRDETTVTDHATVTGRAEISGDSWLCDTATITGRAKVRDSWVQDSSQIHNAEVRGATLEGESIVRANLPYGVVVIDAQILTPHHCEVFCSTYFVTMFRTAENQIELAILDPDRSYLGADETTLLAHMPDMETAEEMRQLVAGSRRRILGEHTPAELTPDTSMRHEPFITALATINGEIAVAEESTIARATLSGTGRISGVIKAHISLEVSGEMTELFVLEKEDYRELFSERGTIRMIRRRCGYYLQRKENGWEQINADELGESAAQWVHEIAASWDR
;
A
#
# COMPACT_ATOMS: atom_id res chain seq x y z
N MET A 1 41.61 -23.94 -11.57
CA MET A 1 40.57 -24.12 -10.55
C MET A 1 41.04 -23.38 -9.32
N GLU A 2 40.25 -22.45 -8.79
CA GLU A 2 40.61 -21.72 -7.56
C GLU A 2 40.46 -22.64 -6.35
N ALA A 3 41.27 -22.42 -5.31
CA ALA A 3 41.19 -23.20 -4.09
C ALA A 3 40.04 -22.72 -3.20
N ALA A 4 39.30 -23.65 -2.60
CA ALA A 4 38.36 -23.34 -1.53
C ALA A 4 39.09 -22.63 -0.36
N HIS A 5 38.38 -21.73 0.33
CA HIS A 5 38.87 -21.04 1.53
C HIS A 5 38.27 -21.61 2.83
N PHE A 6 37.50 -22.69 2.72
CA PHE A 6 36.87 -23.39 3.81
C PHE A 6 37.04 -24.91 3.68
N GLU A 7 36.95 -25.62 4.80
CA GLU A 7 36.81 -27.07 4.91
C GLU A 7 35.40 -27.42 5.44
N LEU A 8 34.99 -28.68 5.24
CA LEU A 8 33.80 -29.24 5.89
C LEU A 8 34.23 -29.94 7.18
N THR A 9 33.53 -29.68 8.29
CA THR A 9 33.77 -30.38 9.56
C THR A 9 32.92 -31.66 9.66
N GLU A 10 33.11 -32.44 10.72
CA GLU A 10 32.27 -33.61 11.02
C GLU A 10 30.85 -33.22 11.48
N GLU A 11 30.68 -32.00 12.01
CA GLU A 11 29.41 -31.47 12.47
C GLU A 11 28.45 -31.32 11.29
N SER A 12 27.26 -31.92 11.41
CA SER A 12 26.33 -32.00 10.29
C SER A 12 24.87 -32.17 10.68
N GLN A 13 23.98 -31.60 9.86
CA GLN A 13 22.52 -31.62 10.04
C GLN A 13 21.81 -31.94 8.71
N ARG A 14 20.47 -31.85 8.68
CA ARG A 14 19.68 -31.89 7.45
C ARG A 14 19.26 -30.48 7.05
N ALA A 15 19.34 -30.15 5.76
CA ALA A 15 18.71 -28.97 5.18
C ALA A 15 17.18 -29.17 5.02
N CYS A 16 16.47 -28.09 4.72
CA CYS A 16 15.05 -28.14 4.31
C CYS A 16 14.81 -29.07 3.10
N THR A 17 15.76 -29.17 2.17
CA THR A 17 15.73 -30.11 1.03
C THR A 17 15.87 -31.58 1.42
N GLY A 18 16.13 -31.88 2.69
CA GLY A 18 16.44 -33.22 3.19
C GLY A 18 17.89 -33.66 2.99
N GLU A 19 18.70 -32.92 2.22
CA GLU A 19 20.14 -33.14 2.06
C GLU A 19 20.89 -33.13 3.39
N LYS A 20 22.00 -33.87 3.48
CA LYS A 20 22.94 -33.73 4.58
C LYS A 20 23.86 -32.54 4.31
N VAL A 21 23.93 -31.61 5.26
CA VAL A 21 24.82 -30.43 5.22
C VAL A 21 25.81 -30.46 6.39
N PHE A 22 26.98 -29.87 6.19
CA PHE A 22 28.12 -29.87 7.11
C PHE A 22 28.49 -28.44 7.50
N ARG A 23 28.87 -28.23 8.76
CA ARG A 23 29.35 -26.92 9.26
C ARG A 23 30.69 -26.61 8.59
N ILE A 24 30.83 -25.43 7.98
CA ILE A 24 32.09 -25.01 7.35
C ILE A 24 33.05 -24.40 8.36
N ARG A 25 34.35 -24.53 8.11
CA ARG A 25 35.42 -23.83 8.85
C ARG A 25 36.36 -23.13 7.89
N ALA A 26 36.75 -21.89 8.17
CA ALA A 26 37.73 -21.15 7.36
C ALA A 26 39.13 -21.76 7.48
N ILE A 27 39.80 -22.04 6.35
CA ILE A 27 41.20 -22.53 6.33
C ILE A 27 42.24 -21.41 6.15
N ARG A 28 41.78 -20.18 5.94
CA ARG A 28 42.60 -18.96 5.88
C ARG A 28 41.80 -17.75 6.37
N ASP A 29 42.50 -16.66 6.67
CA ASP A 29 41.87 -15.36 6.89
C ASP A 29 41.14 -14.88 5.63
N ILE A 30 40.02 -14.18 5.86
CA ILE A 30 39.25 -13.45 4.85
C ILE A 30 38.94 -12.05 5.44
N PRO A 31 39.91 -11.11 5.40
CA PRO A 31 39.80 -9.83 6.13
C PRO A 31 38.60 -8.98 5.73
N GLU A 32 38.18 -9.05 4.47
CA GLU A 32 37.01 -8.37 3.90
C GLU A 32 35.68 -8.86 4.50
N ARG A 33 35.71 -10.01 5.17
CA ARG A 33 34.58 -10.66 5.84
C ARG A 33 34.72 -10.65 7.37
N PHE A 34 35.82 -10.12 7.89
CA PHE A 34 36.23 -10.22 9.30
C PHE A 34 36.43 -11.66 9.82
N VAL A 35 36.66 -12.62 8.91
CA VAL A 35 36.84 -14.05 9.23
C VAL A 35 38.32 -14.39 9.39
N LYS A 36 38.64 -15.21 10.39
CA LYS A 36 39.97 -15.77 10.67
C LYS A 36 40.06 -17.26 10.34
N ALA A 37 41.28 -17.72 10.04
CA ALA A 37 41.56 -19.15 9.93
C ALA A 37 41.18 -19.87 11.23
N GLY A 38 40.30 -20.87 11.13
CA GLY A 38 39.73 -21.61 12.26
C GLY A 38 38.28 -21.24 12.62
N ASP A 39 37.77 -20.10 12.17
CA ASP A 39 36.40 -19.67 12.45
C ASP A 39 35.36 -20.58 11.77
N LEU A 40 34.24 -20.81 12.44
CA LEU A 40 33.09 -21.56 11.88
C LEU A 40 32.18 -20.61 11.09
N GLY A 41 31.84 -21.01 9.86
CA GLY A 41 30.78 -20.39 9.07
C GLY A 41 29.45 -21.11 9.27
N GLY A 42 28.54 -20.99 8.30
CA GLY A 42 27.28 -21.73 8.24
C GLY A 42 27.41 -23.14 7.68
N TRP A 43 26.40 -23.61 6.95
CA TRP A 43 26.24 -25.01 6.56
C TRP A 43 26.19 -25.20 5.03
N VAL A 44 26.85 -26.22 4.49
CA VAL A 44 26.77 -26.57 3.06
C VAL A 44 26.72 -28.09 2.80
N SER A 45 26.11 -28.54 1.71
CA SER A 45 26.12 -29.98 1.36
C SER A 45 27.42 -30.45 0.70
N SER A 46 28.21 -29.54 0.09
CA SER A 46 29.49 -29.86 -0.54
C SER A 46 30.38 -28.62 -0.75
N VAL A 47 31.68 -28.83 -1.00
CA VAL A 47 32.62 -27.75 -1.38
C VAL A 47 32.40 -27.25 -2.81
N TYR A 48 32.00 -28.16 -3.71
CA TYR A 48 31.76 -27.89 -5.13
C TYR A 48 30.36 -28.34 -5.56
N THR A 49 29.77 -27.64 -6.53
CA THR A 49 28.54 -28.03 -7.23
C THR A 49 28.76 -29.25 -8.15
N SER A 50 27.67 -29.81 -8.70
CA SER A 50 27.68 -30.80 -9.77
C SER A 50 28.47 -30.32 -11.00
N THR A 51 28.42 -29.01 -11.30
CA THR A 51 29.20 -28.35 -12.35
C THR A 51 30.70 -28.25 -12.04
N SER A 52 31.17 -28.76 -10.90
CA SER A 52 32.56 -28.67 -10.41
C SER A 52 33.05 -27.24 -10.15
N GLU A 53 32.12 -26.32 -9.88
CA GLU A 53 32.42 -24.94 -9.48
C GLU A 53 32.42 -24.82 -7.96
N LEU A 54 33.17 -23.87 -7.40
CA LEU A 54 33.13 -23.60 -5.97
C LEU A 54 31.73 -23.15 -5.54
N ARG A 55 31.20 -23.76 -4.48
CA ARG A 55 29.92 -23.38 -3.87
C ARG A 55 29.99 -22.01 -3.20
N ILE A 56 31.10 -21.73 -2.51
CA ILE A 56 31.42 -20.41 -1.93
C ILE A 56 32.67 -19.88 -2.62
N GLY A 57 32.53 -18.77 -3.36
CA GLY A 57 33.61 -18.15 -4.13
C GLY A 57 34.68 -17.47 -3.25
N PRO A 58 35.87 -17.11 -3.79
CA PRO A 58 37.06 -16.72 -3.00
C PRO A 58 36.92 -15.54 -2.03
N ARG A 59 35.92 -14.68 -2.23
CA ARG A 59 35.63 -13.48 -1.41
C ARG A 59 34.23 -13.52 -0.78
N ALA A 60 33.45 -14.57 -1.01
CA ALA A 60 32.13 -14.77 -0.44
C ALA A 60 32.21 -15.51 0.90
N TRP A 61 31.20 -15.36 1.75
CA TRP A 61 31.12 -16.09 3.02
C TRP A 61 29.69 -16.49 3.38
N VAL A 62 29.56 -17.64 4.05
CA VAL A 62 28.32 -18.14 4.65
C VAL A 62 28.56 -18.22 6.16
N ALA A 63 27.75 -17.53 6.96
CA ALA A 63 27.91 -17.40 8.41
C ALA A 63 26.66 -17.87 9.17
N ASP A 64 26.72 -17.80 10.51
CA ASP A 64 25.62 -18.11 11.43
C ASP A 64 25.01 -19.49 11.13
N ASP A 65 23.69 -19.65 11.11
CA ASP A 65 23.01 -20.91 10.81
C ASP A 65 22.47 -20.99 9.37
N ALA A 66 22.95 -20.12 8.48
CA ALA A 66 22.58 -20.13 7.08
C ALA A 66 23.03 -21.42 6.37
N VAL A 67 22.20 -21.88 5.43
CA VAL A 67 22.38 -23.16 4.71
C VAL A 67 22.49 -22.91 3.21
N VAL A 68 23.45 -23.56 2.55
CA VAL A 68 23.56 -23.58 1.07
C VAL A 68 23.61 -25.03 0.57
N ALA A 69 22.48 -25.52 0.08
CA ALA A 69 22.24 -26.89 -0.39
C ALA A 69 22.04 -26.97 -1.91
N GLY A 70 21.70 -28.13 -2.46
CA GLY A 70 21.48 -28.33 -3.90
C GLY A 70 22.74 -28.02 -4.72
N ASP A 71 22.58 -27.40 -5.89
CA ASP A 71 23.64 -26.80 -6.70
C ASP A 71 23.77 -25.28 -6.50
N ALA A 72 23.13 -24.71 -5.46
CA ALA A 72 23.16 -23.29 -5.19
C ALA A 72 24.56 -22.75 -4.85
N ARG A 73 24.84 -21.51 -5.24
CA ARG A 73 26.16 -20.87 -5.17
C ARG A 73 26.12 -19.47 -4.59
N VAL A 74 27.17 -19.14 -3.84
CA VAL A 74 27.44 -17.81 -3.27
C VAL A 74 28.80 -17.35 -3.77
N CYS A 75 28.86 -16.38 -4.68
CA CYS A 75 30.10 -15.94 -5.34
C CYS A 75 30.39 -14.45 -5.17
N ASP A 76 31.47 -14.00 -5.83
CA ASP A 76 32.00 -12.64 -5.75
C ASP A 76 32.21 -12.19 -4.29
N ASP A 77 31.56 -11.09 -3.89
CA ASP A 77 31.61 -10.46 -2.57
C ASP A 77 30.32 -10.68 -1.76
N ALA A 78 29.51 -11.69 -2.10
CA ALA A 78 28.22 -11.94 -1.45
C ALA A 78 28.35 -12.45 0.00
N LEU A 79 27.26 -12.30 0.77
CA LEU A 79 27.10 -12.82 2.13
C LEU A 79 25.77 -13.55 2.29
N VAL A 80 25.81 -14.71 2.94
CA VAL A 80 24.61 -15.38 3.48
C VAL A 80 24.81 -15.62 4.98
N TYR A 81 23.84 -15.22 5.81
CA TYR A 81 23.98 -15.26 7.28
C TYR A 81 22.60 -15.30 7.98
N GLY A 82 22.53 -15.21 9.31
CA GLY A 82 21.32 -15.51 10.07
C GLY A 82 20.91 -16.99 9.94
N ALA A 83 19.66 -17.26 9.59
CA ALA A 83 19.10 -18.61 9.38
C ALA A 83 18.66 -18.85 7.92
N ALA A 84 19.16 -18.05 6.97
CA ALA A 84 18.71 -18.07 5.58
C ALA A 84 18.96 -19.41 4.87
N GLN A 85 18.01 -19.86 4.06
CA GLN A 85 18.05 -21.14 3.35
C GLN A 85 18.24 -20.90 1.84
N ILE A 86 19.37 -21.33 1.28
CA ILE A 86 19.67 -21.23 -0.16
C ILE A 86 19.72 -22.64 -0.76
N SER A 87 18.97 -22.92 -1.81
CA SER A 87 18.92 -24.25 -2.43
C SER A 87 18.60 -24.23 -3.93
N GLY A 88 18.25 -25.38 -4.52
CA GLY A 88 18.08 -25.52 -5.97
C GLY A 88 19.38 -25.25 -6.72
N CYS A 89 19.31 -24.46 -7.78
CA CYS A 89 20.40 -23.92 -8.58
C CYS A 89 20.69 -22.42 -8.26
N ALA A 90 20.17 -21.91 -7.14
CA ALA A 90 20.12 -20.48 -6.87
C ALA A 90 21.50 -19.80 -6.83
N LEU A 91 21.58 -18.55 -7.33
CA LEU A 91 22.83 -17.80 -7.48
C LEU A 91 22.81 -16.48 -6.70
N ILE A 92 23.62 -16.41 -5.64
CA ILE A 92 23.87 -15.21 -4.85
C ILE A 92 25.23 -14.63 -5.26
N ALA A 93 25.26 -13.41 -5.82
CA ALA A 93 26.44 -12.85 -6.50
C ALA A 93 26.62 -11.33 -6.31
N GLY A 94 27.72 -10.76 -6.79
CA GLY A 94 28.08 -9.36 -6.56
C GLY A 94 28.38 -9.08 -5.07
N HIS A 95 27.78 -8.03 -4.51
CA HIS A 95 27.81 -7.66 -3.09
C HIS A 95 26.49 -8.02 -2.35
N ALA A 96 25.68 -8.93 -2.93
CA ALA A 96 24.37 -9.30 -2.42
C ALA A 96 24.41 -9.84 -0.97
N ARG A 97 23.31 -9.65 -0.24
CA ARG A 97 23.15 -10.15 1.13
C ARG A 97 21.81 -10.88 1.29
N VAL A 98 21.85 -12.13 1.73
CA VAL A 98 20.65 -12.88 2.11
C VAL A 98 20.75 -13.27 3.59
N TYR A 99 19.76 -12.90 4.40
CA TYR A 99 19.86 -13.10 5.86
C TYR A 99 18.50 -13.15 6.57
N GLY A 100 18.49 -13.34 7.89
CA GLY A 100 17.25 -13.55 8.65
C GLY A 100 16.73 -14.97 8.38
N TRP A 101 15.45 -15.11 8.03
CA TRP A 101 14.79 -16.36 7.67
C TRP A 101 14.48 -16.44 6.16
N ALA A 102 15.19 -15.64 5.34
CA ALA A 102 14.94 -15.59 3.89
C ALA A 102 15.27 -16.93 3.20
N GLU A 103 14.45 -17.28 2.22
CA GLU A 103 14.59 -18.48 1.40
C GLU A 103 14.88 -18.10 -0.05
N VAL A 104 15.84 -18.76 -0.69
CA VAL A 104 16.16 -18.56 -2.12
C VAL A 104 16.43 -19.90 -2.76
N ASP A 105 15.58 -20.34 -3.70
CA ASP A 105 15.68 -21.67 -4.31
C ASP A 105 15.51 -21.68 -5.85
N ALA A 106 15.24 -22.86 -6.42
CA ALA A 106 15.11 -23.07 -7.86
C ALA A 106 16.28 -22.43 -8.66
N ASP A 107 16.01 -21.72 -9.75
CA ASP A 107 16.98 -20.98 -10.56
C ASP A 107 17.10 -19.49 -10.14
N ALA A 108 16.63 -19.11 -8.94
CA ALA A 108 16.54 -17.73 -8.49
C ALA A 108 17.91 -17.03 -8.34
N ARG A 109 17.93 -15.71 -8.51
CA ARG A 109 19.18 -14.93 -8.67
C ARG A 109 19.13 -13.64 -7.84
N VAL A 110 20.03 -13.53 -6.86
CA VAL A 110 20.18 -12.31 -6.03
C VAL A 110 21.56 -11.72 -6.30
N LYS A 111 21.60 -10.50 -6.85
CA LYS A 111 22.81 -9.92 -7.48
C LYS A 111 23.08 -8.47 -7.06
N GLU A 112 24.22 -7.95 -7.51
CA GLU A 112 24.65 -6.57 -7.32
C GLU A 112 24.70 -6.18 -5.82
N TYR A 113 23.87 -5.26 -5.34
CA TYR A 113 23.81 -4.81 -3.94
C TYR A 113 22.49 -5.20 -3.26
N ALA A 114 21.74 -6.13 -3.85
CA ALA A 114 20.43 -6.56 -3.38
C ALA A 114 20.46 -7.16 -1.97
N ARG A 115 19.35 -7.00 -1.24
CA ARG A 115 19.16 -7.51 0.12
C ARG A 115 17.84 -8.27 0.22
N VAL A 116 17.90 -9.55 0.57
CA VAL A 116 16.73 -10.39 0.81
C VAL A 116 16.78 -10.83 2.28
N PHE A 117 15.75 -10.50 3.07
CA PHE A 117 15.73 -10.77 4.51
C PHE A 117 14.32 -10.89 5.09
N GLY A 118 14.16 -10.93 6.41
CA GLY A 118 12.86 -11.24 7.02
C GLY A 118 12.50 -12.71 6.77
N PHE A 119 11.27 -12.99 6.31
CA PHE A 119 10.79 -14.29 5.85
C PHE A 119 10.61 -14.31 4.30
N ALA A 120 11.31 -13.42 3.58
CA ALA A 120 11.15 -13.30 2.14
C ALA A 120 11.60 -14.56 1.40
N ASN A 121 10.74 -15.09 0.53
CA ASN A 121 11.02 -16.23 -0.35
C ASN A 121 11.20 -15.75 -1.80
N VAL A 122 12.26 -16.23 -2.47
CA VAL A 122 12.59 -15.91 -3.86
C VAL A 122 12.86 -17.20 -4.63
N THR A 123 11.97 -17.56 -5.55
CA THR A 123 11.89 -18.89 -6.17
C THR A 123 11.80 -18.83 -7.70
N ASP A 124 11.53 -19.96 -8.34
CA ASP A 124 11.51 -20.20 -9.80
C ASP A 124 12.75 -19.65 -10.52
N ASN A 125 12.60 -18.60 -11.33
CA ASN A 125 13.63 -17.93 -12.11
C ASN A 125 13.76 -16.45 -11.72
N ALA A 126 13.20 -16.06 -10.56
CA ALA A 126 13.13 -14.68 -10.11
C ALA A 126 14.52 -14.03 -9.99
N THR A 127 14.60 -12.73 -10.29
CA THR A 127 15.86 -11.97 -10.25
C THR A 127 15.73 -10.71 -9.41
N ILE A 128 16.48 -10.65 -8.30
CA ILE A 128 16.62 -9.47 -7.44
C ILE A 128 17.99 -8.85 -7.70
N THR A 129 18.04 -7.57 -8.11
CA THR A 129 19.31 -6.90 -8.46
C THR A 129 19.30 -5.40 -8.14
N GLY A 130 20.35 -4.67 -8.51
CA GLY A 130 20.56 -3.28 -8.10
C GLY A 130 20.82 -3.18 -6.60
N CYS A 131 20.25 -2.17 -5.95
CA CYS A 131 20.24 -1.93 -4.50
C CYS A 131 18.91 -2.35 -3.85
N ALA A 132 18.11 -3.19 -4.50
CA ALA A 132 16.75 -3.53 -4.08
C ALA A 132 16.70 -4.26 -2.72
N ARG A 133 15.56 -4.13 -2.03
CA ARG A 133 15.29 -4.77 -0.74
C ARG A 133 13.99 -5.56 -0.81
N VAL A 134 14.02 -6.81 -0.34
CA VAL A 134 12.85 -7.69 -0.25
C VAL A 134 12.84 -8.28 1.15
N TYR A 135 11.80 -7.99 1.93
CA TYR A 135 11.68 -8.43 3.32
C TYR A 135 10.24 -8.48 3.81
N GLY A 136 10.02 -8.83 5.08
CA GLY A 136 8.70 -9.24 5.56
C GLY A 136 8.38 -10.67 5.12
N ASP A 137 7.10 -10.97 4.95
CA ASP A 137 6.55 -12.25 4.48
C ASP A 137 6.29 -12.18 2.96
N THR A 138 7.27 -11.66 2.20
CA THR A 138 7.14 -11.36 0.77
C THR A 138 7.55 -12.53 -0.12
N MET A 139 6.93 -12.61 -1.31
CA MET A 139 7.17 -13.67 -2.30
C MET A 139 7.62 -13.07 -3.63
N VAL A 140 8.66 -13.63 -4.25
CA VAL A 140 9.05 -13.29 -5.63
C VAL A 140 9.28 -14.57 -6.45
N SER A 141 8.49 -14.77 -7.51
CA SER A 141 8.39 -16.05 -8.24
C SER A 141 8.26 -15.90 -9.75
N GLY A 142 8.15 -17.02 -10.48
CA GLY A 142 8.22 -17.07 -11.94
C GLY A 142 9.52 -16.49 -12.49
N HIS A 143 9.43 -15.66 -13.51
CA HIS A 143 10.49 -14.85 -14.10
C HIS A 143 10.45 -13.38 -13.63
N ALA A 144 9.85 -13.09 -12.47
CA ALA A 144 9.75 -11.74 -11.93
C ALA A 144 11.13 -11.06 -11.74
N THR A 145 11.16 -9.74 -11.89
CA THR A 145 12.39 -8.94 -11.70
C THR A 145 12.17 -7.78 -10.74
N VAL A 146 12.96 -7.73 -9.67
CA VAL A 146 12.97 -6.65 -8.68
C VAL A 146 14.34 -5.96 -8.73
N SER A 147 14.37 -4.64 -8.92
CA SER A 147 15.59 -3.94 -9.35
C SER A 147 15.69 -2.48 -8.91
N GLY A 148 16.85 -1.86 -9.13
CA GLY A 148 17.09 -0.45 -8.78
C GLY A 148 17.17 -0.25 -7.28
N PHE A 149 16.39 0.66 -6.73
CA PHE A 149 16.20 0.93 -5.30
C PHE A 149 14.79 0.54 -4.84
N ALA A 150 14.17 -0.47 -5.48
CA ALA A 150 12.88 -0.99 -5.07
C ALA A 150 12.91 -1.53 -3.62
N ASP A 151 11.82 -1.32 -2.88
CA ASP A 151 11.70 -1.68 -1.47
C ASP A 151 10.38 -2.43 -1.27
N MET A 152 10.45 -3.73 -1.01
CA MET A 152 9.31 -4.64 -0.89
C MET A 152 9.18 -5.15 0.54
N SER A 153 7.97 -5.05 1.10
CA SER A 153 7.69 -5.34 2.51
C SER A 153 6.24 -5.82 2.72
N GLY A 154 5.90 -6.21 3.96
CA GLY A 154 4.60 -6.78 4.29
C GLY A 154 4.46 -8.21 3.78
N THR A 155 3.32 -8.52 3.20
CA THR A 155 2.90 -9.82 2.63
C THR A 155 2.91 -9.79 1.09
N SER A 156 3.58 -8.81 0.51
CA SER A 156 3.51 -8.49 -0.92
C SER A 156 4.15 -9.54 -1.84
N GLN A 157 3.54 -9.75 -3.01
CA GLN A 157 3.89 -10.81 -3.96
C GLN A 157 4.20 -10.25 -5.35
N VAL A 158 5.28 -10.71 -5.98
CA VAL A 158 5.63 -10.34 -7.37
C VAL A 158 5.93 -11.59 -8.19
N GLY A 159 5.13 -11.86 -9.22
CA GLY A 159 5.13 -13.16 -9.92
C GLY A 159 5.15 -13.09 -11.45
N LYS A 160 5.10 -14.27 -12.08
CA LYS A 160 5.03 -14.48 -13.55
C LYS A 160 6.16 -13.76 -14.32
N HIS A 161 5.93 -12.63 -14.97
CA HIS A 161 6.94 -11.82 -15.69
C HIS A 161 7.00 -10.36 -15.20
N ALA A 162 6.42 -10.07 -14.03
CA ALA A 162 6.25 -8.73 -13.49
C ALA A 162 7.58 -8.04 -13.14
N LYS A 163 7.58 -6.70 -13.18
CA LYS A 163 8.79 -5.87 -13.04
C LYS A 163 8.60 -4.76 -12.03
N VAL A 164 9.35 -4.81 -10.94
CA VAL A 164 9.42 -3.74 -9.92
C VAL A 164 10.80 -3.10 -9.98
N SER A 165 10.85 -1.77 -10.11
CA SER A 165 12.09 -1.05 -10.43
C SER A 165 12.11 0.41 -9.96
N GLY A 166 13.22 1.12 -10.21
CA GLY A 166 13.35 2.53 -9.86
C GLY A 166 13.50 2.72 -8.35
N TRP A 167 12.54 3.37 -7.72
CA TRP A 167 12.38 3.58 -6.27
C TRP A 167 10.95 3.16 -5.87
N ALA A 168 10.37 2.18 -6.57
CA ALA A 168 9.04 1.67 -6.27
C ALA A 168 8.99 1.02 -4.88
N GLN A 169 7.87 1.23 -4.17
CA GLN A 169 7.60 0.61 -2.88
C GLN A 169 6.37 -0.27 -2.99
N LEU A 170 6.49 -1.53 -2.56
CA LEU A 170 5.36 -2.44 -2.34
C LEU A 170 5.32 -2.73 -0.83
N ARG A 171 4.13 -2.59 -0.24
CA ARG A 171 3.88 -2.72 1.19
C ARG A 171 2.60 -3.52 1.39
N ASP A 172 2.42 -4.11 2.57
CA ASP A 172 1.16 -4.77 2.95
C ASP A 172 0.78 -5.90 1.95
N GLU A 173 -0.51 -6.11 1.68
CA GLU A 173 -1.07 -7.24 0.90
C GLU A 173 -1.08 -7.00 -0.63
N THR A 174 -0.04 -6.38 -1.19
CA THR A 174 0.00 -6.06 -2.64
C THR A 174 0.43 -7.24 -3.52
N THR A 175 -0.21 -7.41 -4.67
CA THR A 175 0.16 -8.42 -5.69
C THR A 175 0.47 -7.74 -7.03
N VAL A 176 1.61 -8.08 -7.65
CA VAL A 176 1.99 -7.61 -8.99
C VAL A 176 2.40 -8.81 -9.86
N THR A 177 1.66 -9.07 -10.93
CA THR A 177 1.76 -10.32 -11.68
C THR A 177 1.65 -10.10 -13.20
N ASP A 178 1.63 -11.20 -13.94
CA ASP A 178 1.70 -11.28 -15.41
C ASP A 178 2.86 -10.46 -15.97
N HIS A 179 2.64 -9.42 -16.76
CA HIS A 179 3.68 -8.54 -17.30
C HIS A 179 3.64 -7.13 -16.69
N ALA A 180 2.87 -6.94 -15.61
CA ALA A 180 2.68 -5.65 -14.97
C ALA A 180 4.01 -5.02 -14.49
N THR A 181 4.10 -3.70 -14.59
CA THR A 181 5.34 -2.94 -14.37
C THR A 181 5.11 -1.78 -13.38
N VAL A 182 5.87 -1.78 -12.28
CA VAL A 182 5.89 -0.71 -11.27
C VAL A 182 7.26 -0.05 -11.26
N THR A 183 7.32 1.26 -11.47
CA THR A 183 8.58 2.00 -11.54
C THR A 183 8.45 3.49 -11.17
N GLY A 184 9.56 4.24 -11.25
CA GLY A 184 9.64 5.62 -10.80
C GLY A 184 9.82 5.69 -9.28
N ARG A 185 8.89 6.35 -8.59
CA ARG A 185 8.70 6.43 -7.13
C ARG A 185 7.24 6.08 -6.80
N ALA A 186 6.69 5.07 -7.47
CA ALA A 186 5.34 4.60 -7.21
C ALA A 186 5.27 3.90 -5.85
N GLU A 187 4.16 4.08 -5.14
CA GLU A 187 3.91 3.49 -3.82
C GLU A 187 2.62 2.67 -3.92
N ILE A 188 2.74 1.35 -3.79
CA ILE A 188 1.63 0.39 -3.81
C ILE A 188 1.46 -0.16 -2.40
N SER A 189 0.22 -0.18 -1.89
CA SER A 189 -0.09 -0.52 -0.49
C SER A 189 -1.50 -1.10 -0.32
N GLY A 190 -1.81 -1.66 0.85
CA GLY A 190 -3.07 -2.36 1.10
C GLY A 190 -3.38 -3.46 0.08
N ASP A 191 -4.67 -3.78 -0.09
CA ASP A 191 -5.16 -4.90 -0.91
C ASP A 191 -5.17 -4.55 -2.41
N SER A 192 -4.00 -4.17 -2.96
CA SER A 192 -3.86 -3.77 -4.36
C SER A 192 -3.37 -4.89 -5.26
N TRP A 193 -4.03 -5.08 -6.41
CA TRP A 193 -3.73 -6.13 -7.38
C TRP A 193 -3.39 -5.51 -8.74
N LEU A 194 -2.23 -5.86 -9.30
CA LEU A 194 -1.78 -5.45 -10.63
C LEU A 194 -1.53 -6.69 -11.49
N CYS A 195 -2.13 -6.76 -12.67
CA CYS A 195 -1.92 -7.88 -13.61
C CYS A 195 -1.84 -7.43 -15.08
N ASP A 196 -1.87 -8.42 -15.98
CA ASP A 196 -1.75 -8.30 -17.44
C ASP A 196 -0.56 -7.45 -17.88
N THR A 197 -0.77 -6.24 -18.38
CA THR A 197 0.26 -5.28 -18.77
C THR A 197 0.17 -3.93 -18.02
N ALA A 198 -0.58 -3.90 -16.91
CA ALA A 198 -0.80 -2.72 -16.10
C ALA A 198 0.52 -2.04 -15.70
N THR A 199 0.60 -0.72 -15.87
CA THR A 199 1.85 0.05 -15.78
C THR A 199 1.69 1.25 -14.85
N ILE A 200 2.37 1.20 -13.70
CA ILE A 200 2.33 2.25 -12.67
C ILE A 200 3.69 2.95 -12.56
N THR A 201 3.67 4.27 -12.69
CA THR A 201 4.86 5.08 -12.97
C THR A 201 4.85 6.45 -12.27
N GLY A 202 5.99 7.13 -12.30
CA GLY A 202 6.09 8.49 -11.77
C GLY A 202 6.06 8.50 -10.24
N ARG A 203 5.16 9.27 -9.63
CA ARG A 203 4.89 9.29 -8.18
C ARG A 203 3.47 8.80 -7.85
N ALA A 204 2.97 7.83 -8.59
CA ALA A 204 1.62 7.31 -8.36
C ALA A 204 1.52 6.62 -6.99
N LYS A 205 0.43 6.89 -6.25
CA LYS A 205 0.08 6.23 -4.99
C LYS A 205 -1.14 5.35 -5.26
N VAL A 206 -1.05 4.04 -5.06
CA VAL A 206 -2.15 3.10 -5.30
C VAL A 206 -2.42 2.24 -4.07
N ARG A 207 -3.69 2.18 -3.66
CA ARG A 207 -4.10 1.53 -2.42
C ARG A 207 -5.48 0.88 -2.53
N ASP A 208 -5.67 -0.32 -1.99
CA ASP A 208 -6.92 -1.09 -2.05
C ASP A 208 -7.52 -1.20 -3.48
N SER A 209 -6.68 -1.27 -4.53
CA SER A 209 -7.13 -1.08 -5.93
C SER A 209 -6.69 -2.19 -6.87
N TRP A 210 -7.58 -2.58 -7.78
CA TRP A 210 -7.32 -3.55 -8.85
C TRP A 210 -7.03 -2.83 -10.16
N VAL A 211 -5.95 -3.21 -10.84
CA VAL A 211 -5.43 -2.54 -12.04
C VAL A 211 -5.00 -3.60 -13.05
N GLN A 212 -5.77 -3.75 -14.12
CA GLN A 212 -5.64 -4.84 -15.09
C GLN A 212 -5.57 -4.36 -16.55
N ASP A 213 -5.49 -5.31 -17.48
CA ASP A 213 -5.30 -5.10 -18.92
C ASP A 213 -4.10 -4.22 -19.28
N SER A 214 -4.32 -3.07 -19.91
CA SER A 214 -3.30 -2.12 -20.39
C SER A 214 -3.32 -0.80 -19.59
N SER A 215 -3.95 -0.80 -18.41
CA SER A 215 -4.14 0.38 -17.57
C SER A 215 -2.82 1.06 -17.18
N GLN A 216 -2.75 2.39 -17.38
CA GLN A 216 -1.55 3.20 -17.19
C GLN A 216 -1.79 4.30 -16.14
N ILE A 217 -1.06 4.23 -15.02
CA ILE A 217 -1.17 5.20 -13.93
C ILE A 217 0.14 5.99 -13.82
N HIS A 218 0.07 7.32 -13.85
CA HIS A 218 1.26 8.19 -13.83
C HIS A 218 1.05 9.45 -12.98
N ASN A 219 1.81 9.57 -11.88
CA ASN A 219 1.72 10.68 -10.90
C ASN A 219 0.33 10.89 -10.26
N ALA A 220 -0.57 9.90 -10.31
CA ALA A 220 -1.92 9.98 -9.77
C ALA A 220 -2.06 9.20 -8.46
N GLU A 221 -2.94 9.67 -7.58
CA GLU A 221 -3.40 8.90 -6.42
C GLU A 221 -4.70 8.15 -6.74
N VAL A 222 -4.71 6.85 -6.47
CA VAL A 222 -5.81 5.92 -6.76
C VAL A 222 -6.09 5.08 -5.51
N ARG A 223 -7.35 5.06 -5.06
CA ARG A 223 -7.75 4.38 -3.82
C ARG A 223 -9.06 3.62 -4.03
N GLY A 224 -9.17 2.37 -3.59
CA GLY A 224 -10.42 1.60 -3.65
C GLY A 224 -10.96 1.31 -5.06
N ALA A 225 -10.12 1.43 -6.09
CA ALA A 225 -10.52 1.54 -7.49
C ALA A 225 -10.41 0.23 -8.26
N THR A 226 -11.24 0.05 -9.30
CA THR A 226 -11.03 -0.95 -10.35
C THR A 226 -10.72 -0.26 -11.67
N LEU A 227 -9.60 -0.59 -12.31
CA LEU A 227 -9.12 0.01 -13.56
C LEU A 227 -8.84 -1.06 -14.61
N GLU A 228 -9.53 -0.97 -15.75
CA GLU A 228 -9.58 -2.01 -16.80
C GLU A 228 -9.37 -1.41 -18.21
N GLY A 229 -9.12 -2.27 -19.19
CA GLY A 229 -8.88 -1.88 -20.59
C GLY A 229 -7.61 -1.04 -20.82
N GLU A 230 -7.67 -0.07 -21.74
CA GLU A 230 -6.59 0.87 -22.07
C GLU A 230 -6.59 2.14 -21.19
N SER A 231 -7.19 2.10 -19.99
CA SER A 231 -7.40 3.27 -19.12
C SER A 231 -6.12 4.06 -18.80
N ILE A 232 -6.11 5.37 -19.04
CA ILE A 232 -4.97 6.26 -18.75
C ILE A 232 -5.32 7.24 -17.61
N VAL A 233 -4.69 7.06 -16.45
CA VAL A 233 -4.94 7.84 -15.23
C VAL A 233 -3.74 8.74 -14.91
N ARG A 234 -3.96 10.06 -14.96
CA ARG A 234 -2.95 11.09 -14.64
C ARG A 234 -3.42 12.17 -13.67
N ALA A 235 -4.64 12.01 -13.15
CA ALA A 235 -5.19 12.80 -12.05
C ALA A 235 -5.69 11.86 -10.94
N ASN A 236 -5.80 12.39 -9.72
CA ASN A 236 -6.29 11.62 -8.58
C ASN A 236 -7.74 11.17 -8.81
N LEU A 237 -8.05 9.93 -8.40
CA LEU A 237 -9.37 9.34 -8.52
C LEU A 237 -10.12 9.35 -7.18
N PRO A 238 -11.46 9.52 -7.18
CA PRO A 238 -12.30 9.23 -6.02
C PRO A 238 -12.14 7.79 -5.51
N TYR A 239 -12.56 7.56 -4.26
CA TYR A 239 -12.63 6.19 -3.72
C TYR A 239 -13.78 5.42 -4.39
N GLY A 240 -13.60 4.12 -4.62
CA GLY A 240 -14.66 3.25 -5.14
C GLY A 240 -14.98 3.42 -6.64
N VAL A 241 -14.14 4.11 -7.40
CA VAL A 241 -14.30 4.24 -8.87
C VAL A 241 -14.18 2.90 -9.60
N VAL A 242 -14.87 2.80 -10.72
CA VAL A 242 -14.59 1.84 -11.79
C VAL A 242 -14.35 2.61 -13.09
N VAL A 243 -13.24 2.32 -13.76
CA VAL A 243 -12.88 2.98 -15.03
C VAL A 243 -12.44 1.92 -16.03
N ILE A 244 -13.06 1.96 -17.20
CA ILE A 244 -12.79 1.07 -18.34
C ILE A 244 -12.52 1.97 -19.55
N ASP A 245 -11.43 1.71 -20.28
CA ASP A 245 -11.04 2.40 -21.54
C ASP A 245 -11.04 3.96 -21.52
N ALA A 246 -10.91 4.62 -20.36
CA ALA A 246 -11.05 6.08 -20.25
C ALA A 246 -9.73 6.85 -20.04
N GLN A 247 -9.73 8.16 -20.32
CA GLN A 247 -8.55 9.03 -20.12
C GLN A 247 -8.78 10.09 -19.04
N ILE A 248 -8.49 9.72 -17.79
CA ILE A 248 -8.67 10.58 -16.62
C ILE A 248 -7.44 11.47 -16.42
N LEU A 249 -7.38 12.55 -17.19
CA LEU A 249 -6.28 13.51 -17.24
C LEU A 249 -6.45 14.70 -16.27
N THR A 250 -7.66 14.96 -15.79
CA THR A 250 -7.96 15.95 -14.75
C THR A 250 -9.04 15.38 -13.80
N PRO A 251 -9.15 15.87 -12.55
CA PRO A 251 -10.19 15.37 -11.62
C PRO A 251 -11.61 15.51 -12.17
N HIS A 252 -11.87 16.52 -13.00
CA HIS A 252 -13.17 16.75 -13.64
C HIS A 252 -13.52 15.74 -14.75
N HIS A 253 -12.66 14.76 -15.06
CA HIS A 253 -12.97 13.71 -16.04
C HIS A 253 -13.71 12.51 -15.42
N CYS A 254 -13.92 12.49 -14.10
CA CYS A 254 -14.58 11.39 -13.39
C CYS A 254 -15.43 11.92 -12.23
N GLU A 255 -16.63 11.36 -12.03
CA GLU A 255 -17.46 11.59 -10.85
C GLU A 255 -18.10 10.27 -10.40
N VAL A 256 -18.11 10.00 -9.09
CA VAL A 256 -18.77 8.84 -8.48
C VAL A 256 -20.03 9.31 -7.75
N PHE A 257 -21.10 8.54 -7.88
CA PHE A 257 -22.30 8.69 -7.08
C PHE A 257 -22.86 7.31 -6.69
N CYS A 258 -23.16 7.15 -5.40
CA CYS A 258 -23.69 5.91 -4.85
C CYS A 258 -25.20 6.02 -4.63
N SER A 259 -25.94 5.09 -5.24
CA SER A 259 -27.29 4.72 -4.82
C SER A 259 -27.19 3.41 -4.03
N THR A 260 -28.15 2.48 -4.20
CA THR A 260 -27.90 1.05 -3.92
C THR A 260 -26.77 0.50 -4.80
N TYR A 261 -26.55 1.10 -5.97
CA TYR A 261 -25.55 0.75 -6.98
C TYR A 261 -24.36 1.72 -6.93
N PHE A 262 -23.14 1.22 -7.17
CA PHE A 262 -21.97 2.06 -7.39
C PHE A 262 -21.99 2.52 -8.85
N VAL A 263 -22.03 3.83 -9.08
CA VAL A 263 -21.99 4.40 -10.43
C VAL A 263 -20.81 5.35 -10.54
N THR A 264 -19.88 5.03 -11.43
CA THR A 264 -18.85 5.95 -11.89
C THR A 264 -19.28 6.52 -13.24
N MET A 265 -19.18 7.83 -13.44
CA MET A 265 -19.32 8.44 -14.75
C MET A 265 -18.01 9.10 -15.15
N PHE A 266 -17.59 8.93 -16.40
CA PHE A 266 -16.28 9.39 -16.86
C PHE A 266 -16.27 9.93 -18.30
N ARG A 267 -15.18 10.63 -18.63
CA ARG A 267 -14.91 11.23 -19.95
C ARG A 267 -13.96 10.35 -20.76
N THR A 268 -14.40 9.88 -21.93
CA THR A 268 -13.54 9.11 -22.86
C THR A 268 -12.56 10.03 -23.61
N ALA A 269 -11.61 9.45 -24.34
CA ALA A 269 -10.68 10.21 -25.19
C ALA A 269 -11.39 10.97 -26.33
N GLU A 270 -12.49 10.40 -26.83
CA GLU A 270 -13.38 10.90 -27.88
C GLU A 270 -14.35 11.98 -27.36
N ASN A 271 -14.13 12.46 -26.13
CA ASN A 271 -14.97 13.43 -25.45
C ASN A 271 -16.42 12.94 -25.23
N GLN A 272 -16.63 11.62 -25.17
CA GLN A 272 -17.93 11.06 -24.78
C GLN A 272 -18.04 10.94 -23.26
N ILE A 273 -19.27 10.72 -22.78
CA ILE A 273 -19.60 10.59 -21.36
C ILE A 273 -20.28 9.25 -21.15
N GLU A 274 -19.55 8.32 -20.54
CA GLU A 274 -19.95 6.93 -20.32
C GLU A 274 -20.03 6.63 -18.82
N LEU A 275 -20.76 5.55 -18.48
CA LEU A 275 -20.92 5.07 -17.11
C LEU A 275 -20.15 3.77 -16.92
N ALA A 276 -19.82 3.44 -15.68
CA ALA A 276 -19.59 2.08 -15.23
C ALA A 276 -20.49 1.85 -14.01
N ILE A 277 -21.36 0.85 -14.10
CA ILE A 277 -22.41 0.55 -13.11
C ILE A 277 -22.09 -0.80 -12.48
N LEU A 278 -21.89 -0.85 -11.16
CA LEU A 278 -21.81 -2.09 -10.39
C LEU A 278 -23.01 -2.26 -9.46
N ASP A 279 -23.37 -3.52 -9.20
CA ASP A 279 -24.26 -3.92 -8.11
C ASP A 279 -23.59 -3.80 -6.71
N PRO A 280 -24.33 -4.00 -5.60
CA PRO A 280 -23.76 -3.95 -4.25
C PRO A 280 -22.63 -4.97 -4.00
N ASP A 281 -22.67 -6.10 -4.70
CA ASP A 281 -21.70 -7.21 -4.61
C ASP A 281 -20.50 -7.00 -5.57
N ARG A 282 -20.45 -5.83 -6.25
CA ARG A 282 -19.46 -5.39 -7.24
C ARG A 282 -19.50 -6.11 -8.60
N SER A 283 -20.60 -6.77 -8.96
CA SER A 283 -20.79 -7.29 -10.33
C SER A 283 -21.05 -6.15 -11.31
N TYR A 284 -20.39 -6.17 -12.48
CA TYR A 284 -20.62 -5.20 -13.55
C TYR A 284 -21.98 -5.41 -14.24
N LEU A 285 -22.79 -4.36 -14.29
CA LEU A 285 -24.14 -4.38 -14.89
C LEU A 285 -24.18 -3.77 -16.29
N GLY A 286 -23.38 -2.74 -16.56
CA GLY A 286 -23.32 -2.07 -17.86
C GLY A 286 -22.76 -0.64 -17.81
N ALA A 287 -22.81 0.04 -18.96
CA ALA A 287 -22.18 1.35 -19.19
C ALA A 287 -23.14 2.47 -19.65
N ASP A 288 -24.45 2.22 -19.66
CA ASP A 288 -25.44 3.16 -20.21
C ASP A 288 -26.60 3.48 -19.24
N GLU A 289 -27.23 4.64 -19.46
CA GLU A 289 -28.30 5.16 -18.60
C GLU A 289 -29.56 4.28 -18.62
N THR A 290 -29.86 3.60 -19.73
CA THR A 290 -30.99 2.65 -19.81
C THR A 290 -30.78 1.49 -18.84
N THR A 291 -29.55 0.95 -18.81
CA THR A 291 -29.17 -0.12 -17.90
C THR A 291 -29.21 0.35 -16.44
N LEU A 292 -28.77 1.57 -16.12
CA LEU A 292 -28.89 2.13 -14.78
C LEU A 292 -30.35 2.23 -14.33
N LEU A 293 -31.20 2.82 -15.16
CA LEU A 293 -32.61 3.07 -14.85
C LEU A 293 -33.45 1.77 -14.78
N ALA A 294 -33.05 0.72 -15.51
CA ALA A 294 -33.70 -0.60 -15.45
C ALA A 294 -33.51 -1.33 -14.10
N HIS A 295 -32.52 -0.92 -13.29
CA HIS A 295 -32.24 -1.49 -11.96
C HIS A 295 -32.79 -0.64 -10.80
N MET A 296 -33.51 0.45 -11.08
CA MET A 296 -34.14 1.28 -10.04
C MET A 296 -35.41 0.61 -9.50
N PRO A 297 -35.68 0.67 -8.18
CA PRO A 297 -36.81 -0.04 -7.56
C PRO A 297 -38.18 0.53 -7.94
N ASP A 298 -38.23 1.81 -8.30
CA ASP A 298 -39.44 2.55 -8.64
C ASP A 298 -39.15 3.75 -9.56
N MET A 299 -40.22 4.39 -10.03
CA MET A 299 -40.16 5.53 -10.95
C MET A 299 -39.70 6.85 -10.30
N GLU A 300 -39.73 6.96 -8.97
CA GLU A 300 -39.34 8.17 -8.24
C GLU A 300 -37.81 8.21 -8.11
N THR A 301 -37.23 7.12 -7.58
CA THR A 301 -35.79 6.85 -7.57
C THR A 301 -35.18 6.94 -8.96
N ALA A 302 -35.86 6.43 -9.99
CA ALA A 302 -35.40 6.52 -11.37
C ALA A 302 -35.34 7.97 -11.91
N GLU A 303 -36.26 8.85 -11.51
CA GLU A 303 -36.27 10.25 -11.95
C GLU A 303 -35.24 11.09 -11.18
N GLU A 304 -35.04 10.84 -9.88
CA GLU A 304 -33.91 11.40 -9.11
C GLU A 304 -32.57 11.03 -9.78
N MET A 305 -32.40 9.76 -10.16
CA MET A 305 -31.17 9.27 -10.77
C MET A 305 -30.90 9.91 -12.15
N ARG A 306 -31.94 10.17 -12.97
CA ARG A 306 -31.81 10.96 -14.21
C ARG A 306 -31.30 12.37 -13.94
N GLN A 307 -31.87 13.05 -12.95
CA GLN A 307 -31.49 14.42 -12.61
C GLN A 307 -30.04 14.49 -12.10
N LEU A 308 -29.62 13.50 -11.31
CA LEU A 308 -28.24 13.36 -10.86
C LEU A 308 -27.28 13.11 -12.04
N VAL A 309 -27.57 12.14 -12.92
CA VAL A 309 -26.77 11.87 -14.13
C VAL A 309 -26.68 13.11 -15.03
N ALA A 310 -27.78 13.83 -15.25
CA ALA A 310 -27.79 15.07 -16.03
C ALA A 310 -27.05 16.24 -15.36
N GLY A 311 -26.99 16.28 -14.03
CA GLY A 311 -26.16 17.20 -13.25
C GLY A 311 -24.67 16.89 -13.40
N SER A 312 -24.28 15.65 -13.09
CA SER A 312 -22.90 15.16 -13.17
C SER A 312 -22.36 15.20 -14.61
N ARG A 313 -23.17 14.94 -15.63
CA ARG A 313 -22.76 15.02 -17.05
C ARG A 313 -22.33 16.44 -17.43
N ARG A 314 -23.05 17.45 -16.95
CA ARG A 314 -22.68 18.86 -17.15
C ARG A 314 -21.40 19.22 -16.37
N ARG A 315 -21.14 18.60 -15.21
CA ARG A 315 -19.89 18.77 -14.44
C ARG A 315 -18.69 18.26 -15.22
N ILE A 316 -18.78 17.03 -15.74
CA ILE A 316 -17.66 16.40 -16.46
C ILE A 316 -17.43 17.07 -17.83
N LEU A 317 -18.47 17.58 -18.51
CA LEU A 317 -18.32 18.36 -19.74
C LEU A 317 -17.80 19.80 -19.50
N GLY A 318 -18.14 20.42 -18.37
CA GLY A 318 -17.78 21.79 -18.00
C GLY A 318 -18.84 22.85 -18.38
N GLU A 319 -20.10 22.45 -18.54
CA GLU A 319 -21.18 23.27 -19.13
C GLU A 319 -21.92 24.17 -18.11
N HIS A 320 -21.33 24.43 -16.94
CA HIS A 320 -22.02 25.09 -15.84
C HIS A 320 -22.09 26.61 -15.92
N THR A 321 -23.19 27.13 -15.37
CA THR A 321 -23.24 28.50 -14.87
C THR A 321 -22.92 28.53 -13.36
N PRO A 322 -22.36 29.62 -12.80
CA PRO A 322 -21.91 29.65 -11.39
C PRO A 322 -23.01 29.51 -10.32
N ALA A 323 -24.27 29.35 -10.70
CA ALA A 323 -25.42 29.26 -9.79
C ALA A 323 -25.73 27.82 -9.33
N GLU A 324 -25.22 26.80 -10.02
CA GLU A 324 -25.56 25.38 -9.76
C GLU A 324 -24.65 24.70 -8.73
N LEU A 325 -24.02 25.49 -7.85
CA LEU A 325 -23.03 25.04 -6.85
C LEU A 325 -23.64 24.76 -5.46
N THR A 326 -24.95 24.55 -5.37
CA THR A 326 -25.61 23.99 -4.18
C THR A 326 -25.60 22.46 -4.29
N PRO A 327 -24.90 21.71 -3.41
CA PRO A 327 -25.03 20.26 -3.37
C PRO A 327 -26.44 19.90 -2.89
N ASP A 328 -27.14 19.06 -3.65
CA ASP A 328 -28.43 18.53 -3.20
C ASP A 328 -28.18 17.41 -2.18
N THR A 329 -28.90 17.43 -1.07
CA THR A 329 -28.47 16.78 0.17
C THR A 329 -29.03 15.37 0.40
N SER A 330 -29.56 14.72 -0.65
CA SER A 330 -30.14 13.37 -0.58
C SER A 330 -29.13 12.23 -0.75
N MET A 331 -28.04 12.43 -1.50
CA MET A 331 -27.04 11.39 -1.79
C MET A 331 -25.60 11.80 -1.44
N ARG A 332 -24.76 10.82 -1.12
CA ARG A 332 -23.37 11.04 -0.68
C ARG A 332 -22.43 11.33 -1.85
N HIS A 333 -22.05 12.59 -2.03
CA HIS A 333 -20.89 12.98 -2.82
C HIS A 333 -19.59 12.85 -2.00
N GLU A 334 -18.57 12.16 -2.52
CA GLU A 334 -17.20 12.18 -1.97
C GLU A 334 -16.30 13.12 -2.82
N PRO A 335 -15.83 14.27 -2.29
CA PRO A 335 -15.22 15.34 -3.11
C PRO A 335 -13.68 15.31 -3.18
N PHE A 336 -13.09 15.75 -4.31
CA PHE A 336 -11.62 15.75 -4.53
C PHE A 336 -11.02 17.09 -5.06
N ILE A 337 -10.43 17.86 -4.13
CA ILE A 337 -9.16 18.67 -4.14
C ILE A 337 -8.70 19.51 -5.38
N THR A 338 -8.44 20.82 -5.16
CA THR A 338 -7.48 21.71 -5.91
C THR A 338 -6.84 22.79 -4.97
N ALA A 339 -5.70 23.44 -5.30
CA ALA A 339 -4.92 24.41 -4.46
C ALA A 339 -4.44 25.68 -5.26
N LEU A 340 -3.54 26.63 -4.88
CA LEU A 340 -2.48 26.78 -3.84
C LEU A 340 -1.96 28.27 -3.77
N ALA A 341 -1.70 28.90 -2.60
CA ALA A 341 -0.92 30.17 -2.45
C ALA A 341 -0.40 30.45 -0.99
N THR A 342 0.54 31.41 -0.78
CA THR A 342 1.29 31.63 0.51
C THR A 342 1.57 33.10 0.91
N ILE A 343 1.88 33.36 2.19
CA ILE A 343 3.05 34.14 2.73
C ILE A 343 2.95 34.35 4.26
N ASN A 344 3.92 33.82 5.05
CA ASN A 344 4.62 34.50 6.17
C ASN A 344 5.56 33.55 6.97
N GLY A 345 6.78 33.35 6.44
CA GLY A 345 7.95 32.98 7.26
C GLY A 345 8.18 31.51 7.64
N GLU A 346 7.16 30.77 8.10
CA GLU A 346 7.32 29.37 8.55
C GLU A 346 6.62 28.37 7.62
N ILE A 347 7.23 27.19 7.45
CA ILE A 347 6.75 26.12 6.57
C ILE A 347 6.38 24.90 7.42
N ALA A 348 5.11 24.49 7.35
CA ALA A 348 4.68 23.15 7.71
C ALA A 348 4.21 22.43 6.45
N VAL A 349 4.63 21.17 6.27
CA VAL A 349 4.10 20.29 5.22
C VAL A 349 2.84 19.62 5.77
N ALA A 350 1.78 19.62 4.98
CA ALA A 350 0.57 18.84 5.23
C ALA A 350 0.27 17.98 4.00
N GLU A 351 0.21 16.67 4.18
CA GLU A 351 -0.73 15.84 3.42
C GLU A 351 -2.12 15.95 4.10
N GLU A 352 -3.18 15.55 3.40
CA GLU A 352 -4.59 15.90 3.66
C GLU A 352 -4.95 17.38 3.36
N SER A 353 -6.02 17.59 2.58
CA SER A 353 -6.41 18.88 2.01
C SER A 353 -7.28 19.73 2.94
N THR A 354 -7.00 21.04 2.99
CA THR A 354 -7.36 21.92 4.12
C THR A 354 -8.79 22.49 4.12
N ILE A 355 -9.38 22.63 5.31
CA ILE A 355 -10.48 23.57 5.59
C ILE A 355 -9.94 25.01 5.53
N ALA A 356 -10.68 25.95 4.91
CA ALA A 356 -10.18 27.31 4.68
C ALA A 356 -11.12 28.44 5.16
N ARG A 357 -11.05 28.79 6.44
CA ARG A 357 -10.99 30.21 6.86
C ARG A 357 -10.38 30.36 8.26
N ALA A 358 -9.62 31.43 8.49
CA ALA A 358 -9.01 31.73 9.77
C ALA A 358 -8.98 33.25 10.04
N THR A 359 -9.26 33.63 11.29
CA THR A 359 -8.94 34.93 11.89
C THR A 359 -8.51 34.63 13.32
N LEU A 360 -7.44 35.26 13.83
CA LEU A 360 -6.72 34.79 15.01
C LEU A 360 -6.49 35.93 16.02
N SER A 361 -6.88 35.72 17.28
CA SER A 361 -6.64 36.66 18.38
C SER A 361 -6.45 35.93 19.72
N GLY A 362 -5.20 35.55 20.02
CA GLY A 362 -4.85 34.82 21.25
C GLY A 362 -3.67 33.87 21.04
N THR A 363 -3.04 33.41 22.12
CA THR A 363 -1.87 32.51 22.08
C THR A 363 -2.30 31.03 22.04
N GLY A 364 -1.66 30.23 21.16
CA GLY A 364 -2.00 28.83 20.88
C GLY A 364 -1.78 27.82 22.02
N ARG A 365 -1.91 26.50 21.79
CA ARG A 365 -1.41 25.72 20.63
C ARG A 365 -2.22 24.43 20.40
N ILE A 366 -2.32 23.96 19.15
CA ILE A 366 -3.02 22.72 18.74
C ILE A 366 -2.00 21.66 18.24
N SER A 367 -2.31 20.37 18.40
CA SER A 367 -1.56 19.25 17.80
C SER A 367 -2.42 18.00 17.52
N GLY A 368 -3.02 17.97 16.33
CA GLY A 368 -3.79 16.83 15.79
C GLY A 368 -4.54 17.21 14.50
N VAL A 369 -5.05 16.22 13.76
CA VAL A 369 -5.92 16.45 12.60
C VAL A 369 -7.36 16.66 13.07
N ILE A 370 -7.99 17.75 12.64
CA ILE A 370 -9.40 18.05 12.90
C ILE A 370 -10.22 17.47 11.73
N LYS A 371 -11.06 16.47 12.00
CA LYS A 371 -11.92 15.85 10.97
C LYS A 371 -13.33 16.43 10.87
N ALA A 372 -13.78 17.18 11.87
CA ALA A 372 -15.06 17.88 11.85
C ALA A 372 -15.04 19.14 12.72
N HIS A 373 -15.80 20.15 12.30
CA HIS A 373 -16.17 21.31 13.09
C HIS A 373 -17.69 21.34 13.22
N ILE A 374 -18.20 21.42 14.45
CA ILE A 374 -19.64 21.39 14.73
C ILE A 374 -19.99 22.54 15.66
N SER A 375 -20.88 23.41 15.21
CA SER A 375 -21.48 24.47 16.02
C SER A 375 -22.85 23.99 16.51
N LEU A 376 -23.02 23.86 17.82
CA LEU A 376 -24.24 23.35 18.46
C LEU A 376 -24.85 24.41 19.38
N GLU A 377 -26.14 24.71 19.21
CA GLU A 377 -26.88 25.56 20.14
C GLU A 377 -27.36 24.71 21.32
N VAL A 378 -26.90 25.03 22.54
CA VAL A 378 -27.28 24.33 23.76
C VAL A 378 -27.89 25.34 24.72
N SER A 379 -29.17 25.16 25.07
CA SER A 379 -29.92 26.04 25.98
C SER A 379 -29.93 27.54 25.61
N GLY A 380 -29.78 27.88 24.32
CA GLY A 380 -29.76 29.26 23.81
C GLY A 380 -28.37 29.89 23.68
N GLU A 381 -27.30 29.11 23.88
CA GLU A 381 -25.91 29.54 23.66
C GLU A 381 -25.23 28.64 22.61
N MET A 382 -24.58 29.25 21.62
CA MET A 382 -23.78 28.54 20.62
C MET A 382 -22.47 28.06 21.24
N THR A 383 -22.18 26.76 21.14
CA THR A 383 -20.92 26.14 21.55
C THR A 383 -20.25 25.49 20.35
N GLU A 384 -18.97 25.79 20.11
CA GLU A 384 -18.17 25.11 19.08
C GLU A 384 -17.50 23.85 19.66
N LEU A 385 -17.56 22.76 18.87
CA LEU A 385 -17.02 21.44 19.21
C LEU A 385 -16.04 20.98 18.13
N PHE A 386 -14.83 20.63 18.56
CA PHE A 386 -13.73 20.17 17.70
C PHE A 386 -13.45 18.69 17.96
N VAL A 387 -13.34 17.91 16.88
CA VAL A 387 -13.06 16.46 16.94
C VAL A 387 -11.64 16.17 16.45
N LEU A 388 -10.79 15.64 17.34
CA LEU A 388 -9.47 15.09 16.99
C LEU A 388 -9.51 13.56 17.03
N GLU A 389 -8.87 12.92 16.05
CA GLU A 389 -8.74 11.46 15.98
C GLU A 389 -7.26 11.03 16.09
N LYS A 390 -7.01 9.96 16.84
CA LYS A 390 -5.74 9.24 16.96
C LYS A 390 -6.01 7.74 16.93
N GLU A 391 -4.98 6.94 16.64
CA GLU A 391 -5.08 5.51 16.27
C GLU A 391 -5.89 4.66 17.27
N ASP A 392 -5.84 4.98 18.57
CA ASP A 392 -6.57 4.28 19.64
C ASP A 392 -7.78 5.03 20.22
N TYR A 393 -7.96 6.33 19.93
CA TYR A 393 -8.98 7.16 20.60
C TYR A 393 -9.36 8.45 19.85
N ARG A 394 -10.58 8.95 20.11
CA ARG A 394 -11.05 10.28 19.70
C ARG A 394 -11.10 11.23 20.91
N GLU A 395 -10.78 12.50 20.69
CA GLU A 395 -10.93 13.59 21.68
C GLU A 395 -11.91 14.64 21.16
N LEU A 396 -12.80 15.08 22.04
CA LEU A 396 -13.80 16.13 21.82
C LEU A 396 -13.44 17.33 22.69
N PHE A 397 -13.36 18.51 22.09
CA PHE A 397 -13.04 19.76 22.77
C PHE A 397 -14.18 20.75 22.63
N SER A 398 -14.66 21.28 23.75
CA SER A 398 -15.58 22.41 23.84
C SER A 398 -14.98 23.50 24.72
N GLU A 399 -15.53 24.72 24.67
CA GLU A 399 -15.16 25.79 25.61
C GLU A 399 -15.35 25.40 27.09
N ARG A 400 -16.23 24.42 27.37
CA ARG A 400 -16.55 23.95 28.72
C ARG A 400 -15.76 22.70 29.16
N GLY A 401 -14.86 22.17 28.32
CA GLY A 401 -13.95 21.07 28.70
C GLY A 401 -13.66 20.05 27.60
N THR A 402 -12.84 19.04 27.96
CA THR A 402 -12.40 17.95 27.08
C THR A 402 -13.05 16.61 27.47
N ILE A 403 -13.50 15.84 26.48
CA ILE A 403 -13.99 14.45 26.63
C ILE A 403 -13.14 13.53 25.74
N ARG A 404 -12.85 12.31 26.18
CA ARG A 404 -12.08 11.30 25.42
C ARG A 404 -12.85 9.99 25.30
N MET A 405 -12.91 9.44 24.08
CA MET A 405 -13.51 8.15 23.71
C MET A 405 -12.41 7.17 23.27
N ILE A 406 -12.26 6.03 23.94
CA ILE A 406 -11.17 5.05 23.68
C ILE A 406 -11.74 3.80 23.01
N ARG A 407 -11.02 3.24 22.03
CA ARG A 407 -11.49 2.13 21.18
C ARG A 407 -11.73 0.82 21.96
N ARG A 408 -12.90 0.20 21.73
CA ARG A 408 -13.33 -1.17 22.10
C ARG A 408 -12.55 -1.89 23.23
N ARG A 409 -12.92 -1.62 24.48
CA ARG A 409 -13.06 -2.66 25.55
C ARG A 409 -13.80 -2.19 26.81
N CYS A 410 -14.00 -0.89 26.96
CA CYS A 410 -14.66 -0.27 28.10
C CYS A 410 -15.91 0.49 27.63
N GLY A 411 -17.09 0.14 28.14
CA GLY A 411 -18.36 0.79 27.80
C GLY A 411 -18.61 2.06 28.60
N TYR A 412 -17.68 3.01 28.58
CA TYR A 412 -17.77 4.25 29.35
C TYR A 412 -16.87 5.37 28.80
N TYR A 413 -17.23 6.61 29.11
CA TYR A 413 -16.60 7.82 28.58
C TYR A 413 -15.76 8.51 29.68
N LEU A 414 -14.77 9.31 29.29
CA LEU A 414 -13.91 10.03 30.24
C LEU A 414 -14.01 11.55 30.00
N GLN A 415 -14.47 12.29 31.02
CA GLN A 415 -14.45 13.75 31.05
C GLN A 415 -13.23 14.24 31.85
N ARG A 416 -12.58 15.30 31.38
CA ARG A 416 -11.49 15.95 32.11
C ARG A 416 -12.01 17.00 33.08
N LYS A 417 -11.65 16.89 34.35
CA LYS A 417 -11.88 17.90 35.41
C LYS A 417 -10.53 18.36 35.97
N GLU A 418 -10.53 19.36 36.85
CA GLU A 418 -9.30 20.00 37.37
C GLU A 418 -8.28 19.00 37.96
N ASN A 419 -8.77 17.95 38.62
CA ASN A 419 -7.95 16.96 39.33
C ASN A 419 -7.66 15.67 38.53
N GLY A 420 -8.12 15.55 37.27
CA GLY A 420 -7.85 14.35 36.47
C GLY A 420 -8.93 14.03 35.42
N TRP A 421 -9.03 12.75 35.06
CA TRP A 421 -10.11 12.21 34.22
C TRP A 421 -11.09 11.43 35.08
N GLU A 422 -12.38 11.68 34.91
CA GLU A 422 -13.47 11.01 35.62
C GLU A 422 -14.36 10.28 34.61
N GLN A 423 -14.89 9.14 35.02
CA GLN A 423 -15.78 8.31 34.21
C GLN A 423 -17.21 8.87 34.26
N ILE A 424 -17.80 9.07 33.08
CA ILE A 424 -19.21 9.47 32.92
C ILE A 424 -19.97 8.42 32.11
N ASN A 425 -21.28 8.32 32.32
CA ASN A 425 -22.16 7.42 31.58
C ASN A 425 -22.74 8.10 30.32
N ALA A 426 -23.23 7.32 29.35
CA ALA A 426 -23.89 7.85 28.15
C ALA A 426 -25.10 8.72 28.52
N ASP A 427 -25.92 8.23 29.45
CA ASP A 427 -27.18 8.84 29.89
C ASP A 427 -27.00 10.17 30.66
N GLU A 428 -25.76 10.54 31.01
CA GLU A 428 -25.41 11.81 31.64
C GLU A 428 -25.03 12.90 30.61
N LEU A 429 -24.82 12.50 29.36
CA LEU A 429 -24.80 13.41 28.22
C LEU A 429 -26.25 13.65 27.78
N GLY A 430 -26.67 14.91 27.64
CA GLY A 430 -28.05 15.24 27.23
C GLY A 430 -28.45 14.55 25.93
N GLU A 431 -29.72 14.13 25.82
CA GLU A 431 -30.23 13.12 24.86
C GLU A 431 -29.64 13.20 23.44
N SER A 432 -29.62 14.39 22.83
CA SER A 432 -29.08 14.61 21.48
C SER A 432 -27.59 14.25 21.33
N ALA A 433 -26.79 14.49 22.37
CA ALA A 433 -25.36 14.16 22.38
C ALA A 433 -25.14 12.66 22.62
N ALA A 434 -25.94 12.03 23.49
CA ALA A 434 -25.89 10.58 23.69
C ALA A 434 -26.28 9.83 22.41
N GLN A 435 -27.37 10.23 21.75
CA GLN A 435 -27.83 9.62 20.50
C GLN A 435 -26.77 9.73 19.38
N TRP A 436 -26.21 10.93 19.15
CA TRP A 436 -25.19 11.15 18.12
C TRP A 436 -23.91 10.34 18.38
N VAL A 437 -23.49 10.20 19.64
CA VAL A 437 -22.36 9.35 20.04
C VAL A 437 -22.65 7.86 19.80
N HIS A 438 -23.88 7.40 20.01
CA HIS A 438 -24.29 6.03 19.68
C HIS A 438 -24.32 5.77 18.17
N GLU A 439 -24.81 6.73 17.37
CA GLU A 439 -24.80 6.63 15.90
C GLU A 439 -23.36 6.56 15.34
N ILE A 440 -22.43 7.36 15.88
CA ILE A 440 -21.00 7.30 15.52
C ILE A 440 -20.35 5.98 15.96
N ALA A 441 -20.71 5.43 17.12
CA ALA A 441 -20.23 4.11 17.53
C ALA A 441 -20.73 3.00 16.56
N ALA A 442 -21.99 3.10 16.13
CA ALA A 442 -22.61 2.19 15.16
C ALA A 442 -22.14 2.38 13.70
N SER A 443 -21.32 3.41 13.43
CA SER A 443 -20.58 3.64 12.18
C SER A 443 -19.06 3.40 12.32
N TRP A 444 -18.64 2.68 13.37
CA TRP A 444 -17.25 2.30 13.64
C TRP A 444 -17.06 0.78 13.83
N ASP A 445 -18.19 0.06 13.92
CA ASP A 445 -18.30 -1.41 13.89
C ASP A 445 -18.79 -1.95 12.52
N ARG A 446 -18.98 -1.05 11.55
CA ARG A 446 -19.22 -1.29 10.12
C ARG A 446 -18.19 -0.49 9.33
#